data_AF-A0A853FJC2-F1
#
_entry.id   AF-A0A853FJC2-F1
#
_cell.length_a   1.000
_cell.length_b   1.000
_cell.length_c   1.000
_cell.angle_alpha   90.00
_cell.angle_beta   90.00
_cell.angle_gamma   90.00
#
_symmetry.space_group_name_H-M   'P 1'
#
loop_
_entity.id
_entity.type
_entity.pdbx_description
1 polymer ?
#
loop_
_entity_poly.entity_id
_entity_poly.type
_entity_poly.pdbx_seq_one_letter_code
_entity_poly.pdbx_strand_id
1 'polypeptide(L)'
;MIGISALLLALMGAPDCTPIPGSAAILDDPAVDYVILGEMHGTHETPAFFGDLVCVAAARRPVIVSLEIPRDDQPVLDAWLASSGDAAAQAALFQASFWSSNDGRSSVAMLALIERLRVMFQAKKILGVAATMDPSASAPGDQTPYERAMATGWIRARVAHPGARLVALVGNAHAVPGKVTFAKGTAFMAAASFLPRAHTATLGNADVGGTAWMCMTLDNCGPQPVGRGGQPWPRSIRRSTDQRSAFHWDYLFAPGTAFTAAGPAKPAQ
;
A
#
# COMPACT_ATOMS: atom_id res chain seq x y z
N MET A 1 41.19 -31.95 32.80
CA MET A 1 40.76 -31.83 31.40
C MET A 1 39.41 -31.11 31.42
N ILE A 2 39.39 -29.81 31.13
CA ILE A 2 38.15 -29.01 31.11
C ILE A 2 37.84 -28.73 29.64
N GLY A 3 36.81 -29.38 29.11
CA GLY A 3 36.29 -29.14 27.77
C GLY A 3 35.33 -27.95 27.81
N ILE A 4 35.67 -26.88 27.10
CA ILE A 4 34.79 -25.74 26.88
C ILE A 4 33.95 -26.06 25.64
N SER A 5 32.67 -26.39 25.84
CA SER A 5 31.68 -26.42 24.75
C SER A 5 31.36 -25.00 24.32
N ALA A 6 31.72 -24.65 23.09
CA ALA A 6 31.26 -23.43 22.45
C ALA A 6 29.81 -23.62 21.98
N LEU A 7 28.88 -22.94 22.65
CA LEU A 7 27.49 -22.83 22.23
C LEU A 7 27.42 -21.85 21.05
N LEU A 8 27.30 -22.35 19.82
CA LEU A 8 26.97 -21.51 18.67
C LEU A 8 25.53 -21.02 18.81
N LEU A 9 25.35 -19.76 19.19
CA LEU A 9 24.09 -19.06 18.97
C LEU A 9 23.91 -18.85 17.46
N ALA A 10 22.99 -19.60 16.86
CA ALA A 10 22.47 -19.26 15.55
C ALA A 10 21.65 -17.97 15.69
N LEU A 11 22.25 -16.84 15.29
CA LEU A 11 21.51 -15.62 14.99
C LEU A 11 20.62 -15.94 13.78
N MET A 12 19.35 -16.24 14.02
CA MET A 12 18.33 -16.22 12.99
C MET A 12 18.21 -14.77 12.52
N GLY A 13 18.98 -14.43 11.48
CA GLY A 13 18.87 -13.15 10.80
C GLY A 13 17.44 -12.94 10.35
N ALA A 14 16.91 -11.74 10.60
CA ALA A 14 15.71 -11.26 9.94
C ALA A 14 15.82 -11.54 8.43
N PRO A 15 14.73 -11.92 7.73
CA PRO A 15 14.78 -11.99 6.28
C PRO A 15 15.24 -10.61 5.77
N ASP A 16 16.35 -10.62 5.05
CA ASP A 16 16.88 -9.45 4.38
C ASP A 16 15.79 -8.90 3.45
N CYS A 17 15.49 -7.62 3.55
CA CYS A 17 14.47 -7.00 2.72
C CYS A 17 14.84 -7.17 1.24
N THR A 18 13.88 -7.57 0.40
CA THR A 18 14.08 -7.64 -1.05
C THR A 18 14.47 -6.25 -1.59
N PRO A 19 15.66 -6.07 -2.16
CA PRO A 19 16.07 -4.76 -2.67
C PRO A 19 15.14 -4.25 -3.77
N ILE A 20 14.98 -2.93 -3.83
CA ILE A 20 14.24 -2.24 -4.89
C ILE A 20 15.19 -1.25 -5.55
N PRO A 21 15.78 -1.59 -6.70
CA PRO A 21 16.62 -0.67 -7.44
C PRO A 21 15.93 0.68 -7.66
N GLY A 22 16.63 1.77 -7.33
CA GLY A 22 16.11 3.15 -7.42
C GLY A 22 15.34 3.64 -6.20
N SER A 23 15.02 2.81 -5.21
CA SER A 23 14.31 3.25 -3.99
C SER A 23 15.10 4.27 -3.16
N ALA A 24 16.43 4.24 -3.23
CA ALA A 24 17.33 5.16 -2.55
C ALA A 24 17.02 6.64 -2.86
N ALA A 25 16.59 6.94 -4.10
CA ALA A 25 16.25 8.30 -4.53
C ALA A 25 15.09 8.92 -3.74
N ILE A 26 14.27 8.09 -3.08
CA ILE A 26 13.15 8.52 -2.23
C ILE A 26 13.48 8.28 -0.75
N LEU A 27 14.00 7.08 -0.46
CA LEU A 27 14.10 6.62 0.92
C LEU A 27 15.32 7.18 1.66
N ASP A 28 16.36 7.62 0.94
CA ASP A 28 17.54 8.23 1.54
C ASP A 28 17.43 9.76 1.63
N ASP A 29 16.41 10.36 0.99
CA ASP A 29 16.11 11.78 1.12
C ASP A 29 15.49 12.06 2.51
N PRO A 30 16.15 12.83 3.39
CA PRO A 30 15.64 13.11 4.73
C PRO A 30 14.40 14.02 4.71
N ALA A 31 14.17 14.79 3.64
CA ALA A 31 13.02 15.69 3.54
C ALA A 31 11.71 14.92 3.27
N VAL A 32 11.77 13.73 2.67
CA VAL A 32 10.57 12.95 2.34
C VAL A 32 9.99 12.30 3.60
N ASP A 33 8.83 12.78 4.05
CA ASP A 33 8.09 12.23 5.19
C ASP A 33 6.92 11.33 4.79
N TYR A 34 6.42 11.50 3.57
CA TYR A 34 5.30 10.75 3.03
C TYR A 34 5.72 10.06 1.74
N VAL A 35 5.56 8.75 1.69
CA VAL A 35 5.75 7.92 0.49
C VAL A 35 4.40 7.30 0.16
N ILE A 36 3.75 7.80 -0.89
CA ILE A 36 2.39 7.41 -1.26
C ILE A 36 2.46 6.57 -2.52
N LEU A 37 2.23 5.26 -2.38
CA LEU A 37 2.21 4.31 -3.48
C LEU A 37 0.78 4.08 -3.95
N GLY A 38 0.50 4.55 -5.16
CA GLY A 38 -0.71 4.30 -5.93
C GLY A 38 -0.68 2.91 -6.54
N GLU A 39 -1.79 2.19 -6.50
CA GLU A 39 -1.91 0.84 -7.01
C GLU A 39 -3.09 0.61 -7.95
N MET A 40 -3.01 -0.48 -8.70
CA MET A 40 -4.13 -1.11 -9.38
C MET A 40 -4.66 -2.23 -8.48
N HIS A 41 -5.85 -2.03 -7.92
CA HIS A 41 -6.51 -3.00 -7.05
C HIS A 41 -6.63 -4.38 -7.73
N GLY A 42 -6.67 -5.43 -6.90
CA GLY A 42 -6.84 -6.78 -7.39
C GLY A 42 -5.62 -7.34 -8.13
N THR A 43 -4.41 -6.84 -7.86
CA THR A 43 -3.16 -7.41 -8.38
C THR A 43 -2.38 -8.16 -7.31
N HIS A 44 -1.64 -9.21 -7.67
CA HIS A 44 -0.74 -9.89 -6.73
C HIS A 44 0.51 -9.06 -6.45
N GLU A 45 1.03 -8.41 -7.48
CA GLU A 45 2.36 -7.85 -7.49
C GLU A 45 2.45 -6.55 -6.69
N THR A 46 1.41 -5.73 -6.69
CA THR A 46 1.47 -4.41 -6.04
C THR A 46 1.50 -4.51 -4.52
N PRO A 47 0.62 -5.29 -3.85
CA PRO A 47 0.72 -5.51 -2.41
C PRO A 47 2.06 -6.16 -2.01
N ALA A 48 2.57 -7.10 -2.81
CA ALA A 48 3.87 -7.73 -2.56
C ALA A 48 5.03 -6.72 -2.66
N PHE A 49 5.05 -5.91 -3.72
CA PHE A 49 6.03 -4.83 -3.91
C PHE A 49 5.97 -3.82 -2.77
N PHE A 50 4.76 -3.43 -2.34
CA PHE A 50 4.57 -2.52 -1.23
C PHE A 50 5.14 -3.08 0.08
N GLY A 51 4.90 -4.36 0.38
CA GLY A 51 5.50 -5.02 1.54
C GLY A 51 7.03 -4.98 1.54
N ASP A 52 7.66 -5.13 0.36
CA ASP A 52 9.11 -4.97 0.22
C ASP A 52 9.55 -3.51 0.42
N LEU A 53 8.80 -2.56 -0.14
CA LEU A 53 9.08 -1.13 0.03
C LEU A 53 9.02 -0.72 1.51
N VAL A 54 8.04 -1.21 2.26
CA VAL A 54 7.92 -1.00 3.71
C VAL A 54 9.15 -1.57 4.43
N CYS A 55 9.57 -2.80 4.10
CA CYS A 55 10.76 -3.41 4.70
C CYS A 55 12.02 -2.56 4.44
N VAL A 56 12.24 -2.19 3.19
CA VAL A 56 13.40 -1.38 2.76
C VAL A 56 13.36 0.01 3.42
N ALA A 57 12.18 0.62 3.57
CA ALA A 57 12.00 1.90 4.25
C ALA A 57 12.28 1.81 5.76
N ALA A 58 11.77 0.76 6.41
CA ALA A 58 11.95 0.51 7.84
C ALA A 58 13.42 0.31 8.24
N ALA A 59 14.27 -0.17 7.31
CA ALA A 59 15.70 -0.28 7.53
C ALA A 59 16.44 1.07 7.63
N ARG A 60 15.80 2.19 7.25
CA ARG A 60 16.41 3.53 7.21
C ARG A 60 15.90 4.45 8.31
N ARG A 61 14.59 4.41 8.56
CA ARG A 61 13.89 5.28 9.51
C ARG A 61 12.66 4.56 10.04
N PRO A 62 12.17 4.84 11.26
CA PRO A 62 10.91 4.29 11.72
C PRO A 62 9.78 4.53 10.72
N VAL A 63 8.95 3.51 10.48
CA VAL A 63 7.86 3.55 9.51
C VAL A 63 6.53 3.35 10.20
N ILE A 64 5.57 4.22 9.93
CA ILE A 64 4.14 3.97 10.11
C ILE A 64 3.54 3.64 8.75
N VAL A 65 2.87 2.50 8.64
CA VAL A 65 2.22 2.09 7.40
C VAL A 65 0.80 2.64 7.36
N SER A 66 0.31 3.00 6.19
CA SER A 66 -1.10 3.33 5.98
C SER A 66 -1.69 2.49 4.85
N LEU A 67 -2.91 1.99 5.05
CA LEU A 67 -3.65 1.23 4.05
C LEU A 67 -5.00 1.89 3.78
N GLU A 68 -5.50 1.73 2.55
CA GLU A 68 -6.85 2.09 2.14
C GLU A 68 -7.92 1.15 2.73
N ILE A 69 -8.00 1.14 4.06
CA ILE A 69 -8.96 0.37 4.86
C ILE A 69 -9.87 1.37 5.57
N PRO A 70 -11.20 1.09 5.71
CA PRO A 70 -12.09 1.96 6.47
C PRO A 70 -11.53 2.24 7.86
N ARG A 71 -11.46 3.51 8.26
CA ARG A 71 -10.96 3.93 9.57
C ARG A 71 -11.72 3.30 10.74
N ASP A 72 -12.97 2.91 10.52
CA ASP A 72 -13.81 2.24 11.52
C ASP A 72 -13.36 0.79 11.77
N ASP A 73 -12.59 0.20 10.84
CA ASP A 73 -11.97 -1.13 11.00
C ASP A 73 -10.62 -1.08 11.75
N GLN A 74 -10.13 0.11 12.15
CA GLN A 74 -8.86 0.26 12.88
C GLN A 74 -8.76 -0.66 14.12
N PRO A 75 -9.79 -0.79 14.99
CA PRO A 75 -9.69 -1.68 16.16
C PRO A 75 -9.48 -3.15 15.78
N VAL A 76 -10.09 -3.61 14.69
CA VAL A 76 -9.92 -4.99 14.18
C VAL A 76 -8.51 -5.17 13.62
N LEU A 77 -8.00 -4.17 12.91
CA LEU A 77 -6.62 -4.17 12.39
C LEU A 77 -5.59 -4.19 13.52
N ASP A 78 -5.78 -3.38 14.56
CA ASP A 78 -4.89 -3.34 15.73
C ASP A 78 -4.87 -4.69 16.47
N ALA A 79 -6.04 -5.30 16.67
CA ALA A 79 -6.17 -6.62 17.27
C ALA A 79 -5.45 -7.70 16.44
N TRP A 80 -5.57 -7.65 15.11
CA TRP A 80 -4.83 -8.54 14.22
C TRP A 80 -3.32 -8.36 14.34
N LEU A 81 -2.83 -7.11 14.30
CA LEU A 81 -1.39 -6.81 14.43
C LEU A 81 -0.80 -7.35 15.74
N ALA A 82 -1.55 -7.27 16.83
CA ALA A 82 -1.15 -7.78 18.15
C ALA A 82 -1.25 -9.31 18.29
N SER A 83 -1.94 -9.99 17.37
CA SER A 83 -2.25 -11.43 17.48
C SER A 83 -1.11 -12.36 17.02
N SER A 84 -1.29 -13.65 17.33
CA SER A 84 -0.49 -14.77 16.82
C SER A 84 -0.66 -15.00 15.31
N GLY A 85 -1.69 -14.45 14.68
CA GLY A 85 -2.07 -14.73 13.29
C GLY A 85 -2.75 -16.09 13.08
N ASP A 86 -3.23 -16.72 14.17
CA ASP A 86 -3.94 -18.01 14.08
C ASP A 86 -5.32 -17.89 13.40
N ALA A 87 -5.96 -19.04 13.20
CA ALA A 87 -7.24 -19.12 12.52
C ALA A 87 -8.35 -18.32 13.23
N ALA A 88 -8.31 -18.20 14.56
CA ALA A 88 -9.31 -17.42 15.32
C ALA A 88 -9.08 -15.92 15.12
N ALA A 89 -7.83 -15.47 15.16
CA ALA A 89 -7.46 -14.10 14.85
C ALA A 89 -7.82 -13.73 13.40
N GLN A 90 -7.61 -14.65 12.45
CA GLN A 90 -7.97 -14.42 11.05
C GLN A 90 -9.48 -14.34 10.84
N ALA A 91 -10.25 -15.21 11.51
CA ALA A 91 -11.70 -15.16 11.48
C ALA A 91 -12.25 -13.84 12.06
N ALA A 92 -11.61 -13.30 13.11
CA ALA A 92 -11.92 -11.99 13.67
C ALA A 92 -11.55 -10.84 12.71
N LEU A 93 -10.38 -10.92 12.05
CA LEU A 93 -9.97 -9.96 11.02
C LEU A 93 -11.03 -9.88 9.90
N PHE A 94 -11.58 -11.01 9.47
CA PHE A 94 -12.64 -11.07 8.45
C PHE A 94 -14.02 -10.54 8.87
N GLN A 95 -14.18 -10.06 10.10
CA GLN A 95 -15.36 -9.31 10.53
C GLN A 95 -15.28 -7.82 10.17
N ALA A 96 -14.10 -7.30 9.84
CA ALA A 96 -13.94 -5.93 9.35
C ALA A 96 -14.73 -5.69 8.06
N SER A 97 -15.34 -4.51 7.96
CA SER A 97 -16.17 -4.12 6.81
C SER A 97 -15.39 -4.12 5.50
N PHE A 98 -14.08 -3.88 5.55
CA PHE A 98 -13.14 -4.01 4.43
C PHE A 98 -13.30 -5.30 3.62
N TRP A 99 -13.52 -6.44 4.29
CA TRP A 99 -13.59 -7.76 3.66
C TRP A 99 -14.93 -8.06 2.98
N SER A 100 -15.88 -7.12 3.00
CA SER A 100 -17.15 -7.22 2.28
C SER A 100 -17.06 -6.79 0.81
N SER A 101 -15.98 -6.10 0.41
CA SER A 101 -15.77 -5.72 -1.00
C SER A 101 -15.42 -6.94 -1.84
N ASN A 102 -15.74 -6.88 -3.14
CA ASN A 102 -15.32 -7.85 -4.16
C ASN A 102 -14.56 -7.21 -5.32
N ASP A 103 -14.26 -5.91 -5.25
CA ASP A 103 -13.71 -5.10 -6.34
C ASP A 103 -12.19 -5.14 -6.49
N GLY A 104 -11.53 -6.09 -5.81
CA GLY A 104 -10.08 -6.28 -5.82
C GLY A 104 -9.34 -5.69 -4.61
N ARG A 105 -9.99 -4.83 -3.81
CA ARG A 105 -9.37 -4.25 -2.60
C ARG A 105 -9.13 -5.31 -1.50
N SER A 106 -10.13 -6.16 -1.24
CA SER A 106 -10.14 -7.23 -0.24
C SER A 106 -9.50 -8.55 -0.72
N SER A 107 -8.48 -8.46 -1.59
CA SER A 107 -7.90 -9.63 -2.28
C SER A 107 -7.05 -10.54 -1.39
N VAL A 108 -6.79 -11.76 -1.87
CA VAL A 108 -5.81 -12.69 -1.27
C VAL A 108 -4.41 -12.07 -1.15
N ALA A 109 -4.04 -11.19 -2.07
CA ALA A 109 -2.76 -10.47 -2.03
C ALA A 109 -2.73 -9.42 -0.93
N MET A 110 -3.86 -8.74 -0.68
CA MET A 110 -3.98 -7.80 0.43
C MET A 110 -3.94 -8.51 1.79
N LEU A 111 -4.57 -9.68 1.91
CA LEU A 111 -4.44 -10.53 3.10
C LEU A 111 -2.98 -10.94 3.35
N ALA A 112 -2.27 -11.36 2.32
CA ALA A 112 -0.85 -11.70 2.43
C ALA A 112 0.00 -10.50 2.85
N LEU A 113 -0.30 -9.30 2.34
CA LEU A 113 0.35 -8.06 2.79
C LEU A 113 0.06 -7.78 4.27
N ILE A 114 -1.21 -7.83 4.69
CA ILE A 114 -1.62 -7.56 6.07
C ILE A 114 -0.98 -8.56 7.06
N GLU A 115 -0.84 -9.83 6.67
CA GLU A 115 -0.08 -10.83 7.44
C GLU A 115 1.42 -10.46 7.52
N ARG A 116 2.03 -10.09 6.39
CA ARG A 116 3.43 -9.65 6.36
C ARG A 116 3.66 -8.42 7.26
N LEU A 117 2.72 -7.46 7.28
CA LEU A 117 2.77 -6.30 8.17
C LEU A 117 2.64 -6.70 9.64
N ARG A 118 1.78 -7.66 9.99
CA ARG A 118 1.70 -8.23 11.35
C ARG A 118 3.02 -8.80 11.80
N VAL A 119 3.67 -9.62 10.97
CA VAL A 119 5.00 -10.18 11.27
C VAL A 119 6.04 -9.08 11.47
N MET A 120 6.04 -8.03 10.62
CA MET A 120 6.94 -6.89 10.78
C MET A 120 6.66 -6.08 12.05
N PHE A 121 5.39 -5.91 12.43
CA PHE A 121 4.99 -5.24 13.66
C PHE A 121 5.41 -6.00 14.92
N GLN A 122 5.16 -7.32 14.96
CA GLN A 122 5.58 -8.20 16.06
C GLN A 122 7.11 -8.21 16.22
N ALA A 123 7.84 -8.12 15.11
CA ALA A 123 9.29 -7.97 15.10
C ALA A 123 9.78 -6.53 15.39
N LYS A 124 8.88 -5.59 15.72
CA LYS A 124 9.17 -4.17 15.99
C LYS A 124 9.88 -3.45 14.84
N LYS A 125 9.71 -3.91 13.59
CA LYS A 125 10.29 -3.30 12.39
C LYS A 125 9.46 -2.11 11.89
N ILE A 126 8.15 -2.12 12.13
CA ILE A 126 7.25 -1.00 11.86
C ILE A 126 6.54 -0.58 13.14
N LEU A 127 6.10 0.68 13.19
CA LEU A 127 5.42 1.27 14.34
C LEU A 127 3.95 0.86 14.46
N GLY A 128 3.33 0.45 13.34
CA GLY A 128 1.92 0.09 13.26
C GLY A 128 1.39 0.18 11.84
N VAL A 129 0.07 0.05 11.69
CA VAL A 129 -0.67 0.24 10.45
C VAL A 129 -1.90 1.10 10.72
N ALA A 130 -2.08 2.17 9.96
CA ALA A 130 -3.22 3.07 10.03
C ALA A 130 -4.21 2.83 8.89
N ALA A 131 -5.48 2.60 9.22
CA ALA A 131 -6.61 2.58 8.30
C ALA A 131 -7.09 4.01 8.05
N THR A 132 -7.03 4.47 6.80
CA THR A 132 -7.21 5.90 6.47
C THR A 132 -8.29 6.18 5.42
N MET A 133 -9.09 5.19 5.03
CA MET A 133 -10.29 5.44 4.25
C MET A 133 -11.40 5.97 5.16
N ASP A 134 -12.03 7.09 4.80
CA ASP A 134 -13.16 7.65 5.55
C ASP A 134 -14.41 7.75 4.67
N PRO A 135 -15.21 6.67 4.58
CA PRO A 135 -16.40 6.65 3.74
C PRO A 135 -17.42 7.73 4.14
N SER A 136 -17.45 8.13 5.41
CA SER A 136 -18.40 9.13 5.95
C SER A 136 -18.14 10.55 5.47
N ALA A 137 -16.93 10.81 4.98
CA ALA A 137 -16.53 12.11 4.42
C ALA A 137 -16.95 12.31 2.96
N SER A 138 -17.62 11.33 2.34
CA SER A 138 -18.07 11.41 0.95
C SER A 138 -19.17 12.48 0.79
N ALA A 139 -19.06 13.31 -0.25
CA ALA A 139 -20.08 14.29 -0.62
C ALA A 139 -20.72 13.94 -1.97
N PRO A 140 -22.04 14.15 -2.17
CA PRO A 140 -22.68 13.90 -3.46
C PRO A 140 -22.03 14.69 -4.60
N GLY A 141 -21.53 13.99 -5.61
CA GLY A 141 -20.94 14.61 -6.81
C GLY A 141 -19.54 15.23 -6.61
N ASP A 142 -18.97 15.19 -5.40
CA ASP A 142 -17.61 15.66 -5.12
C ASP A 142 -16.86 14.68 -4.22
N GLN A 143 -15.80 14.10 -4.77
CA GLN A 143 -14.92 13.17 -4.05
C GLN A 143 -13.85 13.90 -3.22
N THR A 144 -13.61 15.19 -3.47
CA THR A 144 -12.56 15.97 -2.81
C THR A 144 -12.63 15.95 -1.27
N PRO A 145 -13.80 16.00 -0.61
CA PRO A 145 -13.90 15.89 0.84
C PRO A 145 -13.41 14.54 1.39
N TYR A 146 -13.71 13.44 0.69
CA TYR A 146 -13.20 12.10 1.00
C TYR A 146 -11.67 12.04 0.89
N GLU A 147 -11.12 12.60 -0.20
CA GLU A 147 -9.66 12.68 -0.41
C GLU A 147 -8.95 13.48 0.69
N ARG A 148 -9.54 14.60 1.10
CA ARG A 148 -9.02 15.44 2.19
C ARG A 148 -9.06 14.71 3.53
N ALA A 149 -10.11 13.94 3.81
CA ALA A 149 -10.22 13.15 5.02
C ALA A 149 -9.14 12.06 5.06
N MET A 150 -8.89 11.38 3.94
CA MET A 150 -7.81 10.40 3.82
C MET A 150 -6.43 11.03 4.10
N ALA A 151 -6.13 12.17 3.47
CA ALA A 151 -4.87 12.90 3.70
C ALA A 151 -4.72 13.36 5.15
N THR A 152 -5.83 13.78 5.79
CA THR A 152 -5.85 14.13 7.21
C THR A 152 -5.52 12.91 8.08
N GLY A 153 -6.00 11.73 7.71
CA GLY A 153 -5.62 10.45 8.34
C GLY A 153 -4.11 10.20 8.27
N TRP A 154 -3.50 10.41 7.11
CA TRP A 154 -2.05 10.27 6.94
C TRP A 154 -1.26 11.26 7.79
N ILE A 155 -1.66 12.54 7.79
CA ILE A 155 -1.00 13.58 8.59
C ILE A 155 -1.08 13.22 10.08
N ARG A 156 -2.26 12.79 10.57
CA ARG A 156 -2.45 12.37 11.97
C ARG A 156 -1.56 11.19 12.32
N ALA A 157 -1.53 10.15 11.48
CA ALA A 157 -0.69 8.97 11.70
C ALA A 157 0.81 9.34 11.76
N ARG A 158 1.30 10.18 10.84
CA ARG A 158 2.70 10.62 10.87
C ARG A 158 3.03 11.52 12.05
N VAL A 159 2.15 12.45 12.42
CA VAL A 159 2.38 13.39 13.53
C VAL A 159 2.37 12.68 14.88
N ALA A 160 1.56 11.62 15.04
CA ALA A 160 1.58 10.77 16.24
C ALA A 160 2.92 10.02 16.44
N HIS A 161 3.75 9.94 15.40
CA HIS A 161 5.07 9.31 15.43
C HIS A 161 6.18 10.26 14.93
N PRO A 162 6.61 11.24 15.74
CA PRO A 162 7.67 12.16 15.37
C PRO A 162 8.95 11.45 14.90
N GLY A 163 9.48 11.86 13.74
CA GLY A 163 10.68 11.25 13.15
C GLY A 163 10.41 9.99 12.31
N ALA A 164 9.16 9.49 12.30
CA ALA A 164 8.78 8.40 11.41
C ALA A 164 8.50 8.89 9.98
N ARG A 165 8.64 7.99 9.02
CA ARG A 165 8.09 8.13 7.67
C ARG A 165 6.74 7.43 7.59
N LEU A 166 5.78 8.04 6.92
CA LEU A 166 4.55 7.37 6.53
C LEU A 166 4.72 6.75 5.15
N VAL A 167 4.39 5.47 5.03
CA VAL A 167 4.40 4.74 3.75
C VAL A 167 2.98 4.21 3.52
N ALA A 168 2.29 4.71 2.48
CA ALA A 168 0.88 4.42 2.22
C ALA A 168 0.68 3.60 0.94
N LEU A 169 -0.27 2.66 0.99
CA LEU A 169 -0.80 1.95 -0.18
C LEU A 169 -2.25 2.38 -0.41
N VAL A 170 -2.52 2.94 -1.59
CA VAL A 170 -3.85 3.40 -2.01
C VAL A 170 -4.06 3.20 -3.50
N GLY A 171 -5.29 3.27 -3.98
CA GLY A 171 -5.60 3.33 -5.40
C GLY A 171 -4.86 4.48 -6.10
N ASN A 172 -4.44 4.25 -7.33
CA ASN A 172 -3.68 5.18 -8.17
C ASN A 172 -4.17 6.63 -8.15
N ALA A 173 -5.49 6.84 -8.20
CA ALA A 173 -6.09 8.17 -8.19
C ALA A 173 -5.74 8.96 -6.93
N HIS A 174 -5.80 8.34 -5.76
CA HIS A 174 -5.52 8.96 -4.46
C HIS A 174 -4.06 9.40 -4.31
N ALA A 175 -3.14 8.70 -4.99
CA ALA A 175 -1.71 8.97 -4.94
C ALA A 175 -1.25 10.11 -5.85
N VAL A 176 -2.12 10.65 -6.72
CA VAL A 176 -1.76 11.78 -7.59
C VAL A 176 -1.56 13.05 -6.76
N PRO A 177 -0.42 13.76 -6.84
CA PRO A 177 -0.18 15.01 -6.11
C PRO A 177 -0.84 16.21 -6.81
N GLY A 178 -2.13 16.09 -7.15
CA GLY A 178 -2.86 17.11 -7.90
C GLY A 178 -4.31 16.75 -8.21
N LYS A 179 -4.86 17.42 -9.22
CA LYS A 179 -6.21 17.17 -9.73
C LYS A 179 -6.22 15.94 -10.62
N VAL A 180 -7.14 15.01 -10.36
CA VAL A 180 -7.44 13.89 -11.25
C VAL A 180 -8.67 14.23 -12.08
N THR A 181 -8.66 13.89 -13.38
CA THR A 181 -9.82 14.05 -14.27
C THR A 181 -10.02 12.75 -15.05
N PHE A 182 -11.20 12.15 -14.90
CA PHE A 182 -11.59 10.95 -15.62
C PHE A 182 -12.22 11.30 -16.97
N ALA A 183 -12.26 10.33 -17.89
CA ALA A 183 -12.74 10.52 -19.26
C ALA A 183 -14.19 11.05 -19.36
N LYS A 184 -15.03 10.80 -18.35
CA LYS A 184 -16.42 11.28 -18.27
C LYS A 184 -16.57 12.67 -17.63
N GLY A 185 -15.46 13.38 -17.40
CA GLY A 185 -15.45 14.73 -16.84
C GLY A 185 -15.49 14.82 -15.31
N THR A 186 -15.70 13.69 -14.62
CA THR A 186 -15.56 13.61 -13.15
C THR A 186 -14.14 14.00 -12.76
N ALA A 187 -14.01 14.95 -11.83
CA ALA A 187 -12.71 15.43 -11.39
C ALA A 187 -12.72 15.77 -9.91
N PHE A 188 -11.59 15.56 -9.23
CA PHE A 188 -11.41 15.89 -7.82
C PHE A 188 -9.92 16.16 -7.52
N MET A 189 -9.66 16.83 -6.40
CA MET A 189 -8.30 16.93 -5.86
C MET A 189 -7.98 15.66 -5.08
N ALA A 190 -6.98 14.90 -5.52
CA ALA A 190 -6.61 13.63 -4.91
C ALA A 190 -5.95 13.80 -3.53
N ALA A 191 -5.98 12.75 -2.71
CA ALA A 191 -5.53 12.81 -1.32
C ALA A 191 -4.06 13.29 -1.20
N ALA A 192 -3.15 12.81 -2.04
CA ALA A 192 -1.74 13.23 -2.00
C ALA A 192 -1.53 14.72 -2.29
N SER A 193 -2.49 15.40 -2.94
CA SER A 193 -2.45 16.85 -3.17
C SER A 193 -2.61 17.69 -1.90
N PHE A 194 -3.14 17.11 -0.82
CA PHE A 194 -3.31 17.76 0.47
C PHE A 194 -2.11 17.58 1.41
N LEU A 195 -1.06 16.88 0.97
CA LEU A 195 0.17 16.72 1.72
C LEU A 195 1.19 17.83 1.40
N PRO A 196 2.14 18.13 2.31
CA PRO A 196 3.21 19.08 2.04
C PRO A 196 4.09 18.59 0.88
N ARG A 197 4.06 19.31 -0.24
CA ARG A 197 4.68 18.88 -1.51
C ARG A 197 6.19 18.59 -1.39
N ALA A 198 6.93 19.44 -0.67
CA ALA A 198 8.36 19.30 -0.46
C ALA A 198 8.75 18.06 0.39
N HIS A 199 7.77 17.45 1.07
CA HIS A 199 7.97 16.31 1.96
C HIS A 199 7.28 15.04 1.45
N THR A 200 6.77 15.05 0.22
CA THR A 200 5.92 13.96 -0.31
C THR A 200 6.49 13.43 -1.61
N ALA A 201 6.73 12.11 -1.65
CA ALA A 201 7.03 11.37 -2.86
C ALA A 201 5.84 10.50 -3.25
N THR A 202 5.39 10.63 -4.49
CA THR A 202 4.27 9.86 -5.03
C THR A 202 4.76 8.84 -6.05
N LEU A 203 4.21 7.63 -6.00
CA LEU A 203 4.55 6.55 -6.91
C LEU A 203 3.27 6.02 -7.56
N GLY A 204 3.27 5.87 -8.89
CA GLY A 204 2.25 5.10 -9.61
C GLY A 204 2.86 3.84 -10.21
N ASN A 205 2.03 2.87 -10.58
CA ASN A 205 2.56 1.71 -11.28
C ASN A 205 2.95 2.06 -12.72
N ALA A 206 4.06 1.49 -13.17
CA ALA A 206 4.40 1.44 -14.59
C ALA A 206 3.36 0.59 -15.34
N ASP A 207 3.22 0.85 -16.64
CA ASP A 207 2.43 0.00 -17.54
C ASP A 207 3.22 -1.26 -17.90
N VAL A 208 2.95 -2.34 -17.16
CA VAL A 208 3.55 -3.66 -17.37
C VAL A 208 2.56 -4.67 -17.98
N GLY A 209 1.35 -4.22 -18.34
CA GLY A 209 0.27 -5.08 -18.81
C GLY A 209 -0.20 -6.12 -17.79
N GLY A 210 -0.98 -7.10 -18.28
CA GLY A 210 -1.44 -8.24 -17.51
C GLY A 210 -2.91 -8.18 -17.14
N THR A 211 -3.26 -8.69 -15.97
CA THR A 211 -4.64 -8.76 -15.46
C THR A 211 -4.73 -8.28 -14.02
N ALA A 212 -5.88 -7.72 -13.66
CA ALA A 212 -6.26 -7.40 -12.29
C ALA A 212 -7.67 -7.94 -12.01
N TRP A 213 -7.97 -8.29 -10.76
CA TRP A 213 -9.33 -8.62 -10.36
C TRP A 213 -10.15 -7.33 -10.20
N MET A 214 -11.20 -7.17 -11.00
CA MET A 214 -12.04 -5.98 -11.00
C MET A 214 -13.50 -6.34 -11.23
N CYS A 215 -14.40 -5.51 -10.73
CA CYS A 215 -15.83 -5.57 -11.02
C CYS A 215 -16.18 -4.60 -12.15
N MET A 216 -16.53 -5.14 -13.34
CA MET A 216 -17.02 -4.32 -14.47
C MET A 216 -18.46 -3.84 -14.22
N THR A 217 -19.23 -4.65 -13.49
CA THR A 217 -20.51 -4.31 -12.85
C THR A 217 -20.51 -4.94 -11.45
N LEU A 218 -21.45 -4.57 -10.58
CA LEU A 218 -21.53 -5.12 -9.22
C LEU A 218 -21.58 -6.66 -9.19
N ASP A 219 -22.22 -7.27 -10.20
CA ASP A 219 -22.39 -8.73 -10.29
C ASP A 219 -21.37 -9.42 -11.22
N ASN A 220 -20.47 -8.66 -11.85
CA ASN A 220 -19.50 -9.18 -12.81
C ASN A 220 -18.08 -8.81 -12.39
N CYS A 221 -17.59 -9.56 -11.40
CA CYS A 221 -16.24 -9.45 -10.88
C CYS A 221 -15.38 -10.62 -11.37
N GLY A 222 -14.15 -10.32 -11.77
CA GLY A 222 -13.22 -11.33 -12.25
C GLY A 222 -11.93 -10.74 -12.78
N PRO A 223 -11.03 -11.57 -13.31
CA PRO A 223 -9.82 -11.12 -13.99
C PRO A 223 -10.18 -10.24 -15.21
N GLN A 224 -9.69 -9.00 -15.22
CA GLN A 224 -9.83 -8.05 -16.32
C GLN A 224 -8.44 -7.67 -16.84
N PRO A 225 -8.28 -7.47 -18.16
CA PRO A 225 -7.02 -6.99 -18.72
C PRO A 225 -6.72 -5.57 -18.23
N VAL A 226 -5.46 -5.31 -17.90
CA VAL A 226 -4.98 -3.99 -17.47
C VAL A 226 -3.70 -3.59 -18.22
N GLY A 227 -3.48 -2.28 -18.33
CA GLY A 227 -2.35 -1.73 -19.06
C GLY A 227 -2.50 -1.86 -20.58
N ARG A 228 -1.55 -1.29 -21.33
CA ARG A 228 -1.52 -1.35 -22.80
C ARG A 228 -0.61 -2.46 -23.33
N GLY A 229 0.01 -3.22 -22.43
CA GLY A 229 0.94 -4.30 -22.79
C GLY A 229 2.28 -3.75 -23.25
N GLY A 230 3.07 -3.22 -22.31
CA GLY A 230 4.48 -2.87 -22.54
C GLY A 230 5.43 -4.04 -22.25
N GLN A 231 6.67 -3.94 -22.73
CA GLN A 231 7.72 -4.86 -22.26
C GLN A 231 7.84 -4.76 -20.73
N PRO A 232 7.87 -5.88 -19.99
CA PRO A 232 8.01 -5.85 -18.54
C PRO A 232 9.25 -5.04 -18.15
N TRP A 233 9.07 -4.02 -17.32
CA TRP A 233 10.19 -3.27 -16.78
C TRP A 233 10.86 -4.11 -15.69
N PRO A 234 12.20 -4.13 -15.61
CA PRO A 234 12.88 -4.71 -14.46
C PRO A 234 12.34 -4.11 -13.17
N ARG A 235 12.25 -4.94 -12.12
CA ARG A 235 11.82 -4.51 -10.80
C ARG A 235 12.59 -3.26 -10.36
N SER A 236 11.92 -2.12 -10.24
CA SER A 236 12.58 -0.85 -9.95
C SER A 236 11.60 0.25 -9.56
N ILE A 237 12.15 1.33 -9.00
CA ILE A 237 11.52 2.66 -8.90
C ILE A 237 12.32 3.61 -9.79
N ARG A 238 11.63 4.39 -10.62
CA ARG A 238 12.23 5.35 -11.55
C ARG A 238 11.48 6.67 -11.49
N ARG A 239 12.19 7.79 -11.67
CA ARG A 239 11.52 9.09 -11.78
C ARG A 239 10.61 9.10 -13.00
N SER A 240 9.39 9.61 -12.83
CA SER A 240 8.46 9.74 -13.95
C SER A 240 8.95 10.83 -14.91
N THR A 241 8.90 10.54 -16.21
CA THR A 241 9.24 11.49 -17.28
C THR A 241 8.00 11.99 -18.03
N ASP A 242 6.83 11.38 -17.80
CA ASP A 242 5.59 11.75 -18.49
C ASP A 242 4.75 12.70 -17.63
N GLN A 243 4.79 13.98 -18.00
CA GLN A 243 4.01 15.05 -17.36
C GLN A 243 2.61 15.24 -17.99
N ARG A 244 2.25 14.48 -19.02
CA ARG A 244 1.04 14.73 -19.84
C ARG A 244 -0.15 13.83 -19.51
N SER A 245 0.07 12.78 -18.73
CA SER A 245 -1.01 11.91 -18.24
C SER A 245 -1.92 12.64 -17.25
N ALA A 246 -3.23 12.35 -17.31
CA ALA A 246 -4.19 12.78 -16.28
C ALA A 246 -3.89 12.18 -14.89
N PHE A 247 -3.05 11.13 -14.86
CA PHE A 247 -2.46 10.55 -13.67
C PHE A 247 -0.94 10.70 -13.76
N HIS A 248 -0.42 11.69 -13.04
CA HIS A 248 1.00 11.98 -12.97
C HIS A 248 1.48 11.77 -11.54
N TRP A 249 2.58 11.03 -11.37
CA TRP A 249 3.27 10.81 -10.10
C TRP A 249 4.75 11.19 -10.24
N ASP A 250 5.42 11.44 -9.12
CA ASP A 250 6.86 11.76 -9.11
C ASP A 250 7.71 10.60 -9.64
N TYR A 251 7.29 9.38 -9.33
CA TYR A 251 7.98 8.16 -9.67
C TYR A 251 7.00 7.12 -10.22
N LEU A 252 7.54 6.19 -10.99
CA LEU A 252 6.88 4.97 -11.40
C LEU A 252 7.60 3.79 -10.75
N PHE A 253 6.85 2.81 -10.25
CA PHE A 253 7.40 1.54 -9.84
C PHE A 253 6.99 0.42 -10.81
N ALA A 254 7.87 -0.55 -10.99
CA ALA A 254 7.57 -1.77 -11.72
C ALA A 254 7.87 -2.98 -10.84
N PRO A 255 6.98 -3.98 -10.77
CA PRO A 255 7.21 -5.17 -9.96
C PRO A 255 8.24 -6.13 -10.56
N GLY A 256 8.56 -6.00 -11.85
CA GLY A 256 9.48 -6.90 -12.57
C GLY A 256 8.79 -7.90 -13.49
N THR A 257 7.46 -7.94 -13.48
CA THR A 257 6.61 -8.86 -14.25
C THR A 257 5.30 -8.15 -14.62
N ALA A 258 4.52 -8.74 -15.53
CA ALA A 258 3.15 -8.32 -15.78
C ALA A 258 2.25 -8.59 -14.57
N PHE A 259 1.15 -7.85 -14.45
CA PHE A 259 0.20 -8.04 -13.35
C PHE A 259 -0.60 -9.33 -13.48
N THR A 260 -0.91 -9.95 -12.35
CA THR A 260 -1.81 -11.10 -12.26
C THR A 260 -2.97 -10.80 -11.32
N ALA A 261 -4.17 -11.25 -11.68
CA ALA A 261 -5.39 -10.97 -10.95
C ALA A 261 -5.42 -11.71 -9.60
N ALA A 262 -5.53 -10.95 -8.50
CA ALA A 262 -5.72 -11.45 -7.16
C ALA A 262 -7.21 -11.40 -6.77
N GLY A 263 -7.85 -12.56 -6.75
CA GLY A 263 -9.26 -12.70 -6.35
C GLY A 263 -9.51 -12.35 -4.87
N PRO A 264 -10.78 -12.27 -4.46
CA PRO A 264 -11.16 -11.90 -3.09
C PRO A 264 -10.65 -12.94 -2.08
N ALA A 265 -10.18 -12.47 -0.91
CA ALA A 265 -9.70 -13.36 0.15
C ALA A 265 -10.83 -14.12 0.84
N LYS A 266 -12.03 -13.53 0.84
CA LYS A 266 -13.26 -14.14 1.34
C LYS A 266 -14.16 -14.43 0.14
N PRO A 267 -14.68 -15.66 -0.03
CA PRO A 267 -15.71 -15.91 -1.04
C PRO A 267 -16.90 -14.97 -0.84
N ALA A 268 -17.53 -14.53 -1.93
CA ALA A 268 -18.80 -13.83 -1.85
C ALA A 268 -19.80 -14.71 -1.07
N GLN A 269 -20.45 -14.13 -0.06
CA GLN A 269 -21.53 -14.77 0.69
C GLN A 269 -22.84 -14.68 -0.08
#